data_AF-A0AAW7F1P3-F1
#
_entry.id   AF-A0AAW7F1P3-F1
#
_cell.length_a   1.000
_cell.length_b   1.000
_cell.length_c   1.000
_cell.angle_alpha   90.00
_cell.angle_beta   90.00
_cell.angle_gamma   90.00
#
_symmetry.space_group_name_H-M   'P 1'
#
loop_
_entity.id
_entity.type
_entity.pdbx_description
1 polymer ?
#
loop_
_entity_poly.entity_id
_entity_poly.type
_entity_poly.pdbx_seq_one_letter_code
_entity_poly.pdbx_strand_id
1 'polypeptide(L)' 'MPLVLLWIFLAVVLGFLAKGAGRSFWGWFILAMIIDPILAGLPFFLIVRD' A
#
# COMPACT_ATOMS: atom_id res chain seq x y z
N MET A 1 19.18 4.23 -8.12
CA MET A 1 18.37 2.98 -8.15
C MET A 1 17.79 2.52 -6.79
N PRO A 2 18.35 2.85 -5.59
CA PRO A 2 17.80 2.34 -4.32
C PRO A 2 16.38 2.82 -4.01
N LEU A 3 16.00 4.02 -4.48
CA LEU A 3 14.68 4.61 -4.23
C LEU A 3 13.53 3.82 -4.88
N VAL A 4 13.77 3.21 -6.05
CA VAL A 4 12.75 2.38 -6.74
C VAL A 4 12.52 1.06 -5.99
N LEU A 5 13.59 0.45 -5.46
CA LEU A 5 13.47 -0.75 -4.63
C LEU A 5 12.73 -0.46 -3.32
N LEU A 6 13.03 0.68 -2.68
CA LEU A 6 12.30 1.13 -1.50
C LEU A 6 10.82 1.37 -1.81
N TRP A 7 10.52 1.99 -2.96
CA TRP A 7 9.14 2.21 -3.41
C TRP A 7 8.37 0.89 -3.56
N ILE A 8 8.93 -0.08 -4.29
CA ILE A 8 8.30 -1.38 -4.50
C ILE A 8 8.13 -2.10 -3.16
N PHE A 9 9.14 -2.08 -2.28
CA PHE A 9 9.05 -2.66 -0.96
C PHE A 9 7.89 -2.07 -0.15
N LEU A 10 7.78 -0.75 -0.10
CA LEU A 10 6.69 -0.07 0.61
C LEU A 10 5.32 -0.40 0.00
N ALA A 11 5.21 -0.49 -1.33
CA ALA A 11 3.98 -0.89 -2.00
C ALA A 11 3.58 -2.34 -1.63
N VAL A 12 4.55 -3.26 -1.57
CA VAL A 12 4.33 -4.65 -1.14
C VAL A 12 3.85 -4.70 0.31
N VAL A 13 4.50 -3.95 1.21
CA VAL A 13 4.10 -3.85 2.62
C VAL A 13 2.66 -3.36 2.75
N LEU A 14 2.29 -2.32 2.00
CA LEU A 14 0.91 -1.81 2.00
C LEU A 14 -0.10 -2.88 1.53
N GLY A 15 0.25 -3.63 0.48
CA GLY A 15 -0.59 -4.74 0.01
C GLY A 15 -0.82 -5.81 1.09
N PHE A 16 0.22 -6.16 1.87
CA PHE A 16 0.09 -7.12 2.98
C PHE A 16 -0.77 -6.58 4.12
N LEU A 17 -0.60 -5.30 4.49
CA LEU A 17 -1.44 -4.64 5.49
C LEU A 17 -2.91 -4.61 5.05
N ALA A 18 -3.16 -4.30 3.78
CA ALA A 18 -4.48 -4.36 3.16
C ALA A 18 -5.10 -5.75 3.22
N LYS A 19 -4.31 -6.78 2.93
CA LYS A 19 -4.76 -8.18 3.02
C LYS A 19 -5.14 -8.56 4.45
N GLY A 20 -4.38 -8.12 5.44
CA GLY A 20 -4.68 -8.33 6.86
C GLY A 20 -5.98 -7.66 7.30
N ALA A 21 -6.35 -6.55 6.66
CA ALA A 21 -7.59 -5.82 6.88
C ALA A 21 -8.79 -6.32 6.05
N GLY A 22 -8.69 -7.49 5.40
CA GLY A 22 -9.77 -8.03 4.56
C GLY A 22 -9.97 -7.31 3.22
N ARG A 23 -9.02 -6.47 2.79
CA ARG A 23 -9.04 -5.78 1.50
C ARG A 23 -8.13 -6.48 0.48
N SER A 24 -8.30 -6.16 -0.81
CA SER A 24 -7.55 -6.81 -1.88
C SER A 24 -6.07 -6.40 -1.90
N PHE A 25 -5.16 -7.36 -1.72
CA PHE A 25 -3.70 -7.14 -1.84
C PHE A 25 -3.35 -6.39 -3.13
N TRP A 26 -3.78 -6.92 -4.28
CA TRP A 26 -3.43 -6.38 -5.60
C TRP A 26 -3.98 -4.97 -5.84
N GLY A 27 -5.20 -4.69 -5.36
CA GLY A 27 -5.78 -3.35 -5.47
C GLY A 27 -4.96 -2.29 -4.74
N TRP A 28 -4.57 -2.57 -3.49
CA TRP A 28 -3.78 -1.66 -2.69
C TRP A 28 -2.31 -1.59 -3.12
N PHE A 29 -1.74 -2.70 -3.60
CA PHE A 29 -0.39 -2.73 -4.17
C PHE A 29 -0.28 -1.86 -5.44
N ILE A 30 -1.21 -1.99 -6.38
CA ILE A 30 -1.23 -1.18 -7.61
C ILE A 30 -1.46 0.30 -7.27
N LEU A 31 -2.36 0.59 -6.33
CA LEU A 31 -2.64 1.95 -5.88
C LEU A 31 -1.42 2.61 -5.23
N ALA A 32 -0.66 1.86 -4.41
CA ALA A 32 0.62 2.28 -3.85
C ALA A 32 1.72 2.47 -4.90
N MET A 33 1.72 1.67 -5.96
CA MET A 33 2.67 1.83 -7.08
C MET A 33 2.36 3.07 -7.93
N ILE A 34 1.08 3.42 -8.13
CA ILE A 34 0.67 4.54 -8.99
C ILE A 34 0.75 5.89 -8.27
N ILE A 35 0.25 5.98 -7.04
CA ILE A 35 0.11 7.26 -6.33
C ILE A 35 1.41 7.56 -5.59
N ASP A 36 1.64 6.82 -4.52
CA ASP A 36 2.83 6.81 -3.67
C ASP A 36 2.50 5.86 -2.50
N PRO A 37 3.43 5.00 -2.04
CA PRO A 37 3.13 4.02 -1.00
C PRO A 37 2.77 4.65 0.35
N ILE A 38 3.32 5.83 0.65
CA ILE A 38 3.07 6.56 1.90
C ILE A 38 1.70 7.23 1.82
N LEU A 39 1.41 7.90 0.71
CA LEU A 39 0.09 8.51 0.48
C LEU A 39 -1.03 7.47 0.36
N ALA A 40 -0.75 6.27 -0.15
CA ALA A 40 -1.71 5.16 -0.19
C ALA A 40 -1.95 4.54 1.20
N GLY A 41 -1.02 4.73 2.15
CA GLY A 41 -1.21 4.39 3.56
C GLY A 41 -2.24 5.25 4.29
N LEU A 42 -2.40 6.51 3.90
CA LEU A 42 -3.41 7.42 4.46
C LEU A 42 -4.86 6.93 4.26
N PRO A 43 -5.33 6.65 3.03
CA PRO A 43 -6.66 6.09 2.82
C PRO A 43 -6.80 4.70 3.43
N PHE A 44 -5.73 3.90 3.49
CA PHE A 44 -5.76 2.63 4.23
C PHE A 44 -6.11 2.87 5.71
N PHE A 45 -5.42 3.81 6.36
CA PHE A 45 -5.65 4.14 7.76
C PHE A 45 -7.02 4.78 8.02
N LEU A 46 -7.59 5.48 7.04
CA LEU A 46 -8.91 6.09 7.13
C LEU A 46 -10.05 5.11 6.84
N ILE A 47 -9.85 4.12 5.96
CA ILE A 47 -10.90 3.17 5.50
C ILE A 47 -10.95 1.90 6.36
N VAL A 48 -9.86 1.56 7.05
CA VAL A 48 -9.74 0.34 7.87
C VAL A 48 -9.96 0.59 9.37
N ARG A 49 -10.07 1.85 9.80
CA ARG A 49 -10.28 2.21 11.21
C ARG A 49 -11.73 2.09 11.70
N ASP A 50 -12.65 1.63 10.86
CA ASP A 50 -14.03 1.26 11.22
C ASP A 50 -14.15 -0.27 11.40
#